data_AF-A0A7V1XMM3-F1
#
_entry.id   AF-A0A7V1XMM3-F1
#
_cell.length_a   1.000
_cell.length_b   1.000
_cell.length_c   1.000
_cell.angle_alpha   90.00
_cell.angle_beta   90.00
_cell.angle_gamma   90.00
#
_symmetry.space_group_name_H-M   'P 1'
#
loop_
_entity.id
_entity.type
_entity.pdbx_description
1 polymer ?
#
loop_
_entity_poly.entity_id
_entity_poly.type
_entity_poly.pdbx_seq_one_letter_code
_entity_poly.pdbx_strand_id
1 'polypeptide(L)'
;IKIAREAGAQLFLSLHADSIADPNVAGASVYTLSETASDEEAAALAAKENKADILSGVDLSRHDPIVAGILIDLAQRDTLNKSIDFSQILAEELAKVTPLLRNHRRFAGFAVLKSPETPSVLIELGYLSNPEEAKRLGDPRHRRKLAQAIVAAIDRHTGAVK
;
A
#
# COMPACT_ATOMS: atom_id res chain seq x y z
N ILE A 1 11.08 3.89 3.31
CA ILE A 1 11.83 2.66 2.92
C ILE A 1 13.12 2.45 3.70
N LYS A 2 14.08 3.40 3.67
CA LYS A 2 15.38 3.26 4.37
C LYS A 2 15.23 2.81 5.83
N ILE A 3 14.35 3.45 6.60
CA ILE A 3 14.05 3.11 8.00
C ILE A 3 13.58 1.65 8.14
N ALA A 4 12.68 1.20 7.27
CA ALA A 4 12.16 -0.18 7.30
C ALA A 4 13.27 -1.20 6.97
N ARG A 5 14.12 -0.88 5.99
CA ARG A 5 15.28 -1.71 5.63
C ARG A 5 16.29 -1.80 6.79
N GLU A 6 16.63 -0.67 7.41
CA GLU A 6 17.55 -0.62 8.55
C GLU A 6 16.99 -1.34 9.78
N ALA A 7 15.66 -1.37 9.93
CA ALA A 7 14.98 -2.12 10.99
C ALA A 7 14.88 -3.63 10.71
N GLY A 8 15.34 -4.13 9.56
CA GLY A 8 15.19 -5.53 9.17
C GLY A 8 13.72 -5.94 9.00
N ALA A 9 12.88 -5.03 8.52
CA ALA A 9 11.45 -5.28 8.38
C ALA A 9 11.17 -6.42 7.39
N GLN A 10 10.28 -7.33 7.79
CA GLN A 10 9.83 -8.44 6.94
C GLN A 10 8.64 -8.07 6.05
N LEU A 11 7.99 -6.94 6.35
CA LEU A 11 6.85 -6.39 5.61
C LEU A 11 6.85 -4.87 5.81
N PHE A 12 6.53 -4.13 4.75
CA PHE A 12 6.34 -2.69 4.78
C PHE A 12 4.91 -2.31 4.39
N LEU A 13 4.28 -1.46 5.20
CA LEU A 13 2.91 -1.01 5.02
C LEU A 13 2.91 0.52 4.97
N SER A 14 2.45 1.09 3.85
CA SER A 14 2.22 2.53 3.73
C SER A 14 0.73 2.80 3.93
N LEU A 15 0.36 3.49 5.02
CA LEU A 15 -1.04 3.77 5.35
C LEU A 15 -1.43 5.15 4.84
N HIS A 16 -2.51 5.21 4.06
CA HIS A 16 -3.02 6.41 3.41
C HIS A 16 -4.52 6.58 3.66
N ALA A 17 -4.96 7.81 3.49
CA ALA A 17 -6.36 8.19 3.44
C ALA A 17 -6.44 9.43 2.55
N ASP A 18 -6.34 9.23 1.25
CA ASP A 18 -6.08 10.32 0.33
C ASP A 18 -7.32 11.12 -0.06
N SER A 19 -7.11 12.37 -0.49
CA SER A 19 -8.12 13.13 -1.21
C SER A 19 -7.88 13.04 -2.71
N ILE A 20 -8.90 12.62 -3.45
CA ILE A 20 -8.89 12.55 -4.92
C ILE A 20 -9.99 13.43 -5.53
N ALA A 21 -9.98 13.60 -6.85
CA ALA A 21 -10.85 14.56 -7.53
C ALA A 21 -12.34 14.20 -7.47
N ASP A 22 -12.69 12.91 -7.52
CA ASP A 22 -14.08 12.45 -7.43
C ASP A 22 -14.46 12.23 -5.95
N PRO A 23 -15.40 13.02 -5.40
CA PRO A 23 -15.83 12.89 -4.00
C PRO A 23 -16.73 11.66 -3.77
N ASN A 24 -17.18 10.97 -4.82
CA ASN A 24 -18.04 9.80 -4.70
C ASN A 24 -17.26 8.49 -4.50
N VAL A 25 -15.94 8.52 -4.74
CA VAL A 25 -15.10 7.34 -4.52
C VAL A 25 -15.02 7.06 -3.02
N ALA A 26 -15.34 5.83 -2.64
CA ALA A 26 -15.40 5.39 -1.26
C ALA A 26 -14.95 3.93 -1.14
N GLY A 27 -14.54 3.55 0.07
CA GLY A 27 -14.06 2.21 0.39
C GLY A 27 -12.54 2.11 0.33
N ALA A 28 -12.04 1.05 0.96
CA ALA A 28 -10.62 0.79 1.04
C ALA A 28 -10.07 0.17 -0.25
N SER A 29 -8.78 0.41 -0.51
CA SER A 29 -8.04 -0.24 -1.60
C SER A 29 -6.59 -0.50 -1.20
N VAL A 30 -5.97 -1.48 -1.85
CA VAL A 30 -4.61 -1.94 -1.62
C VAL A 30 -3.84 -1.87 -2.94
N TYR A 31 -2.69 -1.23 -2.91
CA TYR A 31 -1.82 -1.02 -4.04
C TYR A 31 -0.50 -1.78 -3.89
N THR A 32 -0.08 -2.43 -4.96
CA THR A 32 1.24 -3.08 -5.08
C THR A 32 2.12 -2.35 -6.10
N LEU A 33 3.43 -2.55 -6.01
CA LEU A 33 4.37 -1.99 -6.98
C LEU A 33 4.21 -2.65 -8.36
N SER A 34 4.22 -1.83 -9.42
CA SER A 34 4.31 -2.26 -10.81
C SER A 34 4.94 -1.17 -11.67
N GLU A 35 5.58 -1.55 -12.78
CA GLU A 35 6.06 -0.59 -13.78
C GLU A 35 4.92 0.05 -14.57
N THR A 36 3.82 -0.69 -14.76
CA THR A 36 2.58 -0.21 -15.38
C THR A 36 1.53 0.07 -14.32
N ALA A 37 0.55 0.93 -14.65
CA ALA A 37 -0.59 1.17 -13.79
C ALA A 37 -1.80 0.28 -14.18
N SER A 38 -2.62 -0.10 -13.20
CA SER A 38 -3.85 -0.86 -13.44
C SER A 38 -4.94 -0.02 -14.12
N ASP A 39 -4.94 1.29 -13.86
CA ASP A 39 -5.91 2.27 -14.36
C ASP A 39 -5.31 3.69 -14.26
N GLU A 40 -5.98 4.66 -14.91
CA GLU A 40 -5.53 6.05 -14.94
C GLU A 40 -5.55 6.68 -13.54
N GLU A 41 -6.51 6.32 -12.69
CA GLU A 41 -6.58 6.83 -11.32
C GLU A 41 -5.40 6.32 -10.47
N ALA A 42 -5.00 5.06 -10.61
CA ALA A 42 -3.82 4.51 -9.94
C ALA A 42 -2.52 5.20 -10.42
N ALA A 43 -2.42 5.50 -11.72
CA ALA A 43 -1.29 6.26 -12.26
C ALA A 43 -1.25 7.69 -11.70
N ALA A 44 -2.38 8.38 -11.66
CA ALA A 44 -2.50 9.73 -11.12
C ALA A 44 -2.19 9.79 -9.63
N LEU A 45 -2.68 8.80 -8.86
CA LEU A 45 -2.40 8.68 -7.43
C LEU A 45 -0.90 8.46 -7.17
N ALA A 46 -0.26 7.52 -7.88
CA ALA A 46 1.17 7.28 -7.75
C ALA A 46 2.00 8.53 -8.09
N ALA A 47 1.62 9.28 -9.14
CA ALA A 47 2.30 10.51 -9.51
C ALA A 47 2.17 11.60 -8.43
N LYS A 48 0.98 11.72 -7.83
CA LYS A 48 0.71 12.66 -6.73
C LYS A 48 1.54 12.32 -5.49
N GLU A 49 1.51 11.06 -5.05
CA GLU A 49 2.20 10.61 -3.84
C GLU A 49 3.72 10.71 -3.99
N ASN A 50 4.26 10.28 -5.13
CA ASN A 50 5.69 10.42 -5.42
C ASN A 50 6.15 11.90 -5.36
N LYS A 51 5.28 12.84 -5.75
CA LYS A 51 5.57 14.28 -5.65
C LYS A 51 5.48 14.78 -4.21
N ALA A 52 4.52 14.29 -3.43
CA ALA A 52 4.35 14.66 -2.02
C ALA A 52 5.56 14.27 -1.16
N ASP A 53 6.15 13.10 -1.43
CA ASP A 53 7.39 12.64 -0.78
C ASP A 53 8.55 13.63 -1.02
N ILE A 54 8.73 14.08 -2.26
CA ILE A 54 9.77 15.04 -2.65
C ILE A 54 9.56 16.38 -1.92
N LEU A 55 8.32 16.87 -1.87
CA LEU A 55 7.98 18.12 -1.18
C LEU A 55 8.21 18.03 0.34
N SER A 56 8.06 16.84 0.91
CA SER A 56 8.35 16.55 2.32
C SER A 56 9.86 16.40 2.61
N GLY A 57 10.72 16.61 1.59
CA GLY A 57 12.17 16.47 1.69
C GLY A 57 12.67 15.02 1.62
N VAL A 58 11.79 14.07 1.30
CA VAL A 58 12.09 12.65 1.19
C VAL A 58 12.17 12.27 -0.29
N ASP A 59 13.35 12.34 -0.87
CA ASP A 59 13.57 11.89 -2.25
C ASP A 59 13.65 10.35 -2.32
N LEU A 60 12.49 9.70 -2.52
CA LEU A 60 12.40 8.24 -2.74
C LEU A 60 12.66 7.84 -4.20
N SER A 61 12.81 8.81 -5.11
CA SER A 61 13.07 8.54 -6.53
C SER A 61 14.53 8.13 -6.78
N ARG A 62 15.44 8.59 -5.91
CA ARG A 62 16.84 8.16 -5.89
C ARG A 62 16.96 6.74 -5.33
N HIS A 63 16.85 5.77 -6.22
CA HIS A 63 17.46 4.47 -6.01
C HIS A 63 18.86 4.49 -6.64
N ASP A 64 19.86 4.01 -5.89
CA ASP A 64 21.14 3.66 -6.49
C ASP A 64 20.88 2.68 -7.63
N PRO A 65 21.39 2.91 -8.84
CA PRO A 65 21.34 1.92 -9.90
C PRO A 65 22.15 0.71 -9.43
N ILE A 66 21.45 -0.28 -8.89
CA ILE A 66 22.05 -1.58 -8.63
C ILE A 66 22.33 -2.18 -9.99
N VAL A 67 23.61 -2.34 -10.33
CA VAL A 67 24.04 -3.11 -11.50
C VAL A 67 23.48 -4.52 -11.32
N ALA A 68 22.39 -4.83 -12.04
CA ALA A 68 21.57 -6.01 -11.81
C ALA A 68 22.26 -7.27 -12.34
N GLY A 69 22.36 -8.28 -11.48
CA GLY A 69 22.56 -9.68 -11.88
C GLY A 69 21.25 -10.45 -11.74
N ILE A 70 21.12 -11.58 -12.44
CA ILE A 70 19.91 -12.45 -12.46
C ILE A 70 19.35 -12.74 -11.07
N LEU A 71 20.21 -12.89 -10.04
CA LEU A 71 19.80 -13.17 -8.66
C LEU A 71 19.02 -12.02 -8.02
N ILE A 72 19.37 -10.77 -8.34
CA ILE A 72 18.68 -9.57 -7.84
C ILE A 72 17.27 -9.50 -8.44
N ASP A 73 17.14 -9.73 -9.75
CA ASP A 73 15.85 -9.73 -10.43
C ASP A 73 14.93 -10.82 -9.88
N LEU A 74 15.49 -12.01 -9.57
CA LEU A 74 14.73 -13.09 -8.94
C LEU A 74 14.25 -12.73 -7.53
N ALA A 75 15.12 -12.13 -6.70
CA ALA A 75 14.77 -11.69 -5.36
C ALA A 75 13.70 -10.59 -5.36
N GLN A 76 13.78 -9.65 -6.31
CA GLN A 76 12.75 -8.63 -6.51
C GLN A 76 11.42 -9.26 -6.92
N ARG A 77 11.44 -10.22 -7.86
CA ARG A 77 10.22 -10.92 -8.29
C ARG A 77 9.57 -11.70 -7.15
N ASP A 78 10.36 -12.38 -6.32
CA ASP A 78 9.86 -13.05 -5.11
C ASP A 78 9.22 -12.06 -4.13
N THR A 79 9.87 -10.91 -3.89
CA THR A 79 9.36 -9.82 -3.06
C THR A 79 8.03 -9.26 -3.58
N LEU A 80 7.91 -9.08 -4.90
CA LEU A 80 6.67 -8.65 -5.55
C LEU A 80 5.55 -9.68 -5.37
N ASN A 81 5.84 -10.96 -5.58
CA ASN A 81 4.85 -12.03 -5.39
C ASN A 81 4.33 -12.06 -3.94
N LYS A 82 5.21 -11.97 -2.95
CA LYS A 82 4.83 -11.88 -1.53
C LYS A 82 3.95 -10.67 -1.23
N SER A 83 4.23 -9.54 -1.87
CA SER A 83 3.42 -8.32 -1.74
C SER A 83 2.01 -8.51 -2.30
N ILE A 84 1.91 -9.19 -3.46
CA ILE A 84 0.63 -9.54 -4.07
C ILE A 84 -0.16 -10.51 -3.18
N ASP A 85 0.47 -11.57 -2.68
CA ASP A 85 -0.18 -12.55 -1.79
C ASP A 85 -0.68 -11.87 -0.50
N PHE A 86 0.15 -11.03 0.11
CA PHE A 86 -0.26 -10.25 1.27
C PHE A 86 -1.42 -9.28 0.96
N SER A 87 -1.39 -8.62 -0.21
CA SER A 87 -2.45 -7.69 -0.62
C SER A 87 -3.84 -8.35 -0.68
N GLN A 88 -3.90 -9.64 -1.07
CA GLN A 88 -5.14 -10.41 -1.14
C GLN A 88 -5.69 -10.69 0.26
N ILE A 89 -4.84 -11.19 1.15
CA ILE A 89 -5.20 -11.45 2.55
C ILE A 89 -5.67 -10.16 3.22
N LEU A 90 -4.94 -9.06 3.00
CA LEU A 90 -5.27 -7.76 3.56
C LEU A 90 -6.63 -7.25 3.08
N ALA A 91 -6.92 -7.34 1.78
CA ALA A 91 -8.22 -6.94 1.24
C ALA A 91 -9.38 -7.75 1.87
N GLU A 92 -9.20 -9.06 2.05
CA GLU A 92 -10.21 -9.91 2.69
C GLU A 92 -10.50 -9.51 4.14
N GLU A 93 -9.46 -9.15 4.92
CA GLU A 93 -9.64 -8.69 6.30
C GLU A 93 -10.29 -7.29 6.35
N LEU A 94 -9.88 -6.37 5.48
CA LEU A 94 -10.46 -5.02 5.40
C LEU A 94 -11.95 -5.05 5.01
N ALA A 95 -12.34 -5.96 4.12
CA ALA A 95 -13.73 -6.14 3.68
C ALA A 95 -14.70 -6.47 4.83
N LYS A 96 -14.19 -7.01 5.94
CA LYS A 96 -15.01 -7.30 7.15
C LYS A 96 -15.36 -6.03 7.93
N VAL A 97 -14.68 -4.93 7.66
CA VAL A 97 -14.77 -3.67 8.43
C VAL A 97 -15.33 -2.52 7.60
N THR A 98 -14.93 -2.43 6.32
CA THR A 98 -15.30 -1.33 5.43
C THR A 98 -15.53 -1.86 4.00
N PRO A 99 -16.38 -1.22 3.18
CA PRO A 99 -16.51 -1.57 1.78
C PRO A 99 -15.15 -1.49 1.07
N LEU A 100 -14.93 -2.39 0.13
CA LEU A 100 -13.79 -2.31 -0.77
C LEU A 100 -14.19 -1.55 -2.03
N LEU A 101 -13.24 -0.80 -2.59
CA LEU A 101 -13.39 -0.24 -3.93
C LEU A 101 -13.59 -1.39 -4.95
N ARG A 102 -14.40 -1.19 -5.99
CA ARG A 102 -14.72 -2.25 -6.97
C ARG A 102 -13.46 -2.91 -7.56
N ASN A 103 -12.45 -2.10 -7.85
CA ASN A 103 -11.10 -2.54 -8.23
C ASN A 103 -10.14 -2.22 -7.07
N HIS A 104 -10.30 -2.90 -5.93
CA HIS A 104 -9.54 -2.63 -4.70
C HIS A 104 -8.12 -3.18 -4.74
N ARG A 105 -7.77 -4.03 -5.70
CA ARG A 105 -6.39 -4.47 -5.94
C ARG A 105 -5.87 -3.71 -7.14
N ARG A 106 -5.01 -2.74 -6.88
CA ARG A 106 -4.44 -1.88 -7.92
C ARG A 106 -2.93 -1.97 -7.88
N PHE A 107 -2.31 -1.54 -8.97
CA PHE A 107 -0.86 -1.52 -9.05
C PHE A 107 -0.42 -0.31 -9.85
N ALA A 108 0.69 0.30 -9.43
CA ALA A 108 1.31 1.43 -10.11
C ALA A 108 2.75 1.66 -9.58
N GLY A 109 3.45 2.61 -10.19
CA GLY A 109 4.84 2.95 -9.87
C GLY A 109 5.04 3.80 -8.60
N PHE A 110 4.49 3.38 -7.47
CA PHE A 110 4.68 4.05 -6.18
C PHE A 110 6.13 3.96 -5.71
N ALA A 111 6.81 5.10 -5.56
CA ALA A 111 8.19 5.17 -5.12
C ALA A 111 8.37 4.60 -3.71
N VAL A 112 7.38 4.82 -2.82
CA VAL A 112 7.37 4.31 -1.45
C VAL A 112 7.32 2.77 -1.36
N LEU A 113 6.94 2.09 -2.44
CA LEU A 113 6.88 0.62 -2.51
C LEU A 113 8.10 -0.01 -3.18
N LYS A 114 9.05 0.80 -3.69
CA LYS A 114 10.28 0.31 -4.32
C LYS A 114 11.27 -0.18 -3.25
N SER A 115 11.03 -1.37 -2.71
CA SER A 115 12.01 -2.09 -1.89
C SER A 115 12.38 -3.42 -2.57
N PRO A 116 13.67 -3.70 -2.85
CA PRO A 116 14.06 -4.92 -3.54
C PRO A 116 13.94 -6.19 -2.69
N GLU A 117 13.96 -6.05 -1.36
CA GLU A 117 14.05 -7.17 -0.42
C GLU A 117 12.90 -7.23 0.60
N THR A 118 12.04 -6.20 0.63
CA THR A 118 10.94 -6.10 1.60
C THR A 118 9.60 -6.08 0.89
N PRO A 119 8.72 -7.08 1.11
CA PRO A 119 7.35 -7.04 0.61
C PRO A 119 6.67 -5.76 1.07
N SER A 120 6.04 -5.04 0.14
CA SER A 120 5.57 -3.67 0.37
C SER A 120 4.19 -3.45 -0.25
N VAL A 121 3.25 -2.91 0.54
CA VAL A 121 1.93 -2.50 0.04
C VAL A 121 1.56 -1.10 0.53
N LEU A 122 0.78 -0.39 -0.28
CA LEU A 122 0.12 0.85 0.11
C LEU A 122 -1.37 0.57 0.34
N ILE A 123 -1.93 1.14 1.40
CA ILE A 123 -3.32 0.95 1.82
C ILE A 123 -4.01 2.29 1.82
N GLU A 124 -5.02 2.47 0.97
CA GLU A 124 -6.02 3.52 1.14
C GLU A 124 -7.09 3.00 2.10
N LEU A 125 -7.16 3.56 3.30
CA LEU A 125 -8.14 3.19 4.32
C LEU A 125 -9.56 3.69 4.00
N GLY A 126 -9.64 4.63 3.05
CA GLY A 126 -10.82 5.37 2.61
C GLY A 126 -10.38 6.75 2.12
N TYR A 127 -11.22 7.44 1.35
CA TYR A 127 -10.83 8.70 0.71
C TYR A 127 -11.38 9.92 1.47
N LEU A 128 -10.51 10.84 1.87
CA LEU A 128 -10.89 12.08 2.57
C LEU A 128 -11.69 13.06 1.70
N SER A 129 -11.67 12.89 0.37
CA SER A 129 -12.55 13.63 -0.56
C SER A 129 -14.03 13.24 -0.40
N ASN A 130 -14.31 12.06 0.16
CA ASN A 130 -15.67 11.62 0.45
C ASN A 130 -16.06 11.99 1.89
N PRO A 131 -17.12 12.81 2.11
CA PRO A 131 -17.48 13.28 3.45
C PRO A 131 -17.86 12.16 4.44
N GLU A 132 -18.49 11.09 3.96
CA GLU A 132 -18.88 9.96 4.81
C GLU A 132 -17.67 9.14 5.23
N GLU A 133 -16.72 8.91 4.33
CA GLU A 133 -15.44 8.25 4.64
C GLU A 133 -14.60 9.10 5.58
N ALA A 134 -14.50 10.42 5.34
CA ALA A 134 -13.80 11.34 6.24
C ALA A 134 -14.39 11.31 7.66
N LYS A 135 -15.72 11.28 7.78
CA LYS A 135 -16.41 11.15 9.07
C LYS A 135 -16.10 9.81 9.75
N ARG A 136 -16.12 8.69 9.00
CA ARG A 136 -15.76 7.36 9.52
C ARG A 136 -14.31 7.30 9.97
N LEU A 137 -13.38 7.82 9.17
CA LEU A 137 -11.96 7.89 9.51
C LEU A 137 -11.69 8.82 10.70
N GLY A 138 -12.54 9.83 10.92
CA GLY A 138 -12.55 10.65 12.12
C GLY A 138 -12.91 9.89 13.41
N ASP A 139 -13.69 8.81 13.33
CA ASP A 139 -14.08 7.98 14.48
C ASP A 139 -12.94 7.05 14.94
N PRO A 140 -12.41 7.21 16.17
CA PRO A 140 -11.39 6.32 16.72
C PRO A 140 -11.80 4.85 16.78
N ARG A 141 -13.10 4.55 16.94
CA ARG A 141 -13.60 3.17 16.97
C ARG A 141 -13.49 2.52 15.61
N HIS A 142 -13.79 3.26 14.54
CA HIS A 142 -13.63 2.76 13.18
C HIS A 142 -12.16 2.53 12.85
N ARG A 143 -11.27 3.49 13.15
CA ARG A 143 -9.82 3.31 12.99
C ARG A 143 -9.27 2.10 13.75
N ARG A 144 -9.79 1.84 14.97
CA ARG A 144 -9.42 0.65 15.73
C ARG A 144 -9.81 -0.65 15.03
N LYS A 145 -11.00 -0.72 14.43
CA LYS A 145 -11.42 -1.89 13.65
C LYS A 145 -10.54 -2.09 12.41
N LEU A 146 -10.18 -1.02 11.70
CA LEU A 146 -9.27 -1.10 10.56
C LEU A 146 -7.88 -1.61 10.98
N ALA A 147 -7.33 -1.06 12.08
CA ALA A 147 -6.06 -1.53 12.62
C ALA A 147 -6.10 -3.02 13.02
N GLN A 148 -7.20 -3.48 13.62
CA GLN A 148 -7.40 -4.90 13.95
C GLN A 148 -7.46 -5.78 12.71
N ALA A 149 -8.10 -5.35 11.64
CA ALA A 149 -8.12 -6.06 10.36
C ALA A 149 -6.72 -6.15 9.74
N ILE A 150 -5.93 -5.08 9.80
CA ILE A 150 -4.54 -5.08 9.32
C ILE A 150 -3.69 -6.07 10.14
N VAL A 151 -3.82 -6.08 11.46
CA VAL A 151 -3.12 -7.04 12.33
C VAL A 151 -3.51 -8.48 12.00
N ALA A 152 -4.82 -8.76 11.85
CA ALA A 152 -5.29 -10.09 11.46
C ALA A 152 -4.72 -10.54 10.11
N ALA A 153 -4.57 -9.62 9.15
CA ALA A 153 -3.95 -9.92 7.85
C ALA A 153 -2.47 -10.27 8.00
N ILE A 154 -1.72 -9.53 8.82
CA ILE A 154 -0.30 -9.79 9.12
C ILE A 154 -0.15 -11.16 9.79
N ASP A 155 -0.97 -11.46 10.79
CA ASP A 155 -0.91 -12.73 11.51
C ASP A 155 -1.22 -13.91 10.57
N ARG A 156 -2.20 -13.76 9.69
CA ARG A 156 -2.56 -14.78 8.69
C ARG A 156 -1.48 -14.98 7.64
N HIS A 157 -0.82 -13.90 7.19
CA HIS A 157 0.26 -13.97 6.22
C HIS A 157 1.53 -14.61 6.78
N THR A 158 1.86 -14.31 8.04
CA THR A 158 3.05 -14.85 8.72
C THR A 158 2.85 -16.24 9.32
N GLY A 159 1.61 -16.77 9.29
CA GLY A 159 1.27 -18.06 9.90
C GLY A 159 1.24 -18.01 11.43
N ALA A 160 1.12 -16.82 12.03
CA ALA A 160 1.00 -16.62 13.48
C ALA A 160 -0.39 -17.00 14.03
N VAL A 161 -1.37 -17.27 13.17
CA VAL A 161 -2.67 -17.82 13.55
C VAL A 161 -2.53 -19.32 13.77
N LYS A 162 -2.46 -19.74 15.04
CA LYS A 162 -2.77 -21.12 15.47
C LYS A 162 -4.22 -21.21 15.93
#